data_AF-A0A2D7IFZ2-F1
#
_entry.id   AF-A0A2D7IFZ2-F1
#
_cell.length_a   1.000
_cell.length_b   1.000
_cell.length_c   1.000
_cell.angle_alpha   90.00
_cell.angle_beta   90.00
_cell.angle_gamma   90.00
#
_symmetry.space_group_name_H-M   'P 1'
#
loop_
_entity.id
_entity.type
_entity.pdbx_description
1 polymer ?
#
loop_
_entity_poly.entity_id
_entity_poly.type
_entity_poly.pdbx_seq_one_letter_code
_entity_poly.pdbx_strand_id
1 'polypeptide(L)'
;MNLPKNGVAREIRHYVGSLFIFLLIIGILAFLVKYPVLETNKEVVMMLIGTLSASIGIVVSTITGAKPDDVNALKADLEKKQLAIDFLTKAKDDLEGMVIDLQKQMLDNQDDVMDKIILKAALDYDDRAKAKKIMEEE
;
A
#
# COMPACT_ATOMS: atom_id res chain seq x y z
N MET A 1 -5.57 20.77 8.82
CA MET A 1 -5.81 19.69 7.84
C MET A 1 -7.33 19.50 7.75
N ASN A 2 -7.97 20.06 6.71
CA ASN A 2 -9.43 19.98 6.57
C ASN A 2 -9.81 18.60 6.03
N LEU A 3 -10.39 17.76 6.88
CA LEU A 3 -11.02 16.51 6.46
C LEU A 3 -12.26 16.82 5.60
N PRO A 4 -12.43 16.19 4.42
CA PRO A 4 -13.58 16.43 3.57
C PRO A 4 -14.84 15.81 4.20
N LYS A 5 -15.76 16.64 4.69
CA LYS A 5 -17.03 16.24 5.32
C LYS A 5 -18.13 15.76 4.33
N ASN A 6 -17.78 15.36 3.11
CA ASN A 6 -18.77 15.20 2.02
C ASN A 6 -18.89 13.78 1.44
N GLY A 7 -18.43 12.74 2.15
CA GLY A 7 -18.63 11.34 1.72
C GLY A 7 -20.09 10.87 1.83
N VAL A 8 -20.71 11.16 2.98
CA VAL A 8 -22.06 10.67 3.32
C VAL A 8 -23.14 11.23 2.37
N ALA A 9 -23.03 12.50 1.98
CA ALA A 9 -23.99 13.13 1.05
C ALA A 9 -23.92 12.54 -0.37
N ARG A 10 -22.76 12.00 -0.77
CA ARG A 10 -22.58 11.35 -2.07
C ARG A 10 -23.18 9.95 -2.05
N GLU A 11 -22.91 9.16 -1.01
CA GLU A 11 -23.47 7.82 -0.82
C GLU A 11 -24.99 7.82 -0.69
N ILE A 12 -25.56 8.75 0.09
CA ILE A 12 -27.02 8.90 0.22
C ILE A 12 -27.67 9.24 -1.13
N ARG A 13 -27.02 10.08 -1.96
CA ARG A 13 -27.53 10.41 -3.30
C ARG A 13 -27.58 9.20 -4.22
N HIS A 14 -26.55 8.35 -4.16
CA HIS A 14 -26.51 7.10 -4.94
C HIS A 14 -27.57 6.11 -4.48
N TYR A 15 -27.75 5.95 -3.16
CA TYR A 15 -28.79 5.10 -2.59
C TYR A 15 -30.19 5.56 -2.97
N VAL A 16 -30.48 6.86 -2.83
CA VAL A 16 -31.76 7.46 -3.23
C VAL A 16 -32.00 7.33 -4.74
N GLY A 17 -30.97 7.54 -5.56
CA GLY A 17 -31.05 7.34 -7.02
C GLY A 17 -31.38 5.89 -7.40
N SER A 18 -30.76 4.92 -6.73
CA SER A 18 -31.05 3.49 -6.96
C SER A 18 -32.46 3.10 -6.53
N LEU A 19 -32.96 3.64 -5.42
CA LEU A 19 -34.32 3.41 -4.93
C LEU A 19 -35.37 3.99 -5.90
N PHE A 20 -35.10 5.16 -6.47
CA PHE A 20 -35.98 5.78 -7.46
C PHE A 20 -36.09 4.94 -8.74
N ILE A 21 -34.98 4.44 -9.27
CA ILE A 21 -35.00 3.56 -10.46
C ILE A 21 -35.73 2.24 -10.16
N PHE A 22 -35.56 1.68 -8.95
CA PHE A 22 -36.27 0.47 -8.54
C PHE A 22 -37.79 0.65 -8.55
N LEU A 23 -38.28 1.76 -7.97
CA LEU A 23 -39.71 2.10 -7.99
C LEU A 23 -40.22 2.36 -9.41
N LEU A 24 -39.40 2.99 -10.26
CA LEU A 24 -39.72 3.25 -11.66
C LEU A 24 -39.88 1.95 -12.47
N ILE A 25 -39.02 0.95 -12.26
CA ILE A 25 -39.14 -0.38 -12.88
C ILE A 25 -40.44 -1.08 -12.45
N ILE A 26 -40.77 -1.05 -11.15
CA ILE A 26 -42.04 -1.59 -10.65
C ILE A 26 -43.23 -0.88 -11.29
N GLY A 27 -43.17 0.44 -11.44
CA GLY A 27 -44.20 1.23 -12.11
C GLY A 27 -44.38 0.84 -13.59
N ILE A 28 -43.29 0.65 -14.32
CA ILE A 28 -43.31 0.21 -15.72
C ILE A 28 -43.92 -1.20 -15.83
N LEU A 29 -43.53 -2.13 -14.96
CA LEU A 29 -44.10 -3.49 -14.92
C LEU A 29 -45.61 -3.45 -14.68
N ALA A 30 -46.07 -2.67 -13.69
CA ALA A 30 -47.50 -2.50 -13.41
C ALA A 30 -48.26 -1.89 -14.59
N PHE A 31 -47.63 -0.96 -15.32
CA PHE A 31 -48.21 -0.33 -16.51
C PHE A 31 -48.33 -1.33 -17.68
N LEU A 32 -47.29 -2.13 -17.96
CA LEU A 32 -47.30 -3.15 -19.00
C LEU A 32 -48.32 -4.28 -18.73
N VAL A 33 -48.58 -4.60 -17.47
CA VAL A 33 -49.63 -5.57 -17.09
C VAL A 33 -51.02 -5.04 -17.43
N LYS A 34 -51.27 -3.73 -17.31
CA LYS A 34 -52.55 -3.11 -17.67
C LYS A 34 -52.70 -2.83 -19.17
N TYR A 35 -51.62 -2.49 -19.85
CA TYR A 35 -51.61 -2.13 -21.27
C TYR A 35 -50.75 -3.12 -22.05
N PRO A 36 -51.33 -4.24 -22.51
CA PRO A 36 -50.58 -5.24 -23.27
C PRO A 36 -50.07 -4.65 -24.59
N VAL A 37 -48.85 -5.06 -24.96
CA VAL A 37 -48.19 -4.61 -26.18
C VAL A 37 -48.94 -5.14 -27.40
N LEU A 38 -49.13 -4.28 -28.40
CA LEU A 38 -49.79 -4.61 -29.67
C LEU A 38 -49.13 -5.83 -30.34
N GLU A 39 -49.91 -6.87 -30.64
CA GLU A 39 -49.39 -8.16 -31.12
C GLU A 39 -48.56 -8.04 -32.40
N THR A 40 -48.87 -7.07 -33.24
CA THR A 40 -48.14 -6.78 -34.49
C THR A 40 -46.66 -6.51 -34.29
N ASN A 41 -46.26 -5.89 -33.16
CA ASN A 41 -44.87 -5.49 -32.89
C ASN A 41 -44.28 -6.20 -31.66
N LYS A 42 -44.97 -7.22 -31.15
CA LYS A 42 -44.66 -7.87 -29.88
C LYS A 42 -43.25 -8.44 -29.84
N GLU A 43 -42.77 -9.01 -30.94
CA GLU A 43 -41.44 -9.61 -31.03
C GLU A 43 -40.32 -8.57 -30.93
N VAL A 44 -40.46 -7.45 -31.64
CA VAL A 44 -39.50 -6.33 -31.59
C VAL A 44 -39.49 -5.71 -30.18
N VAL A 45 -40.66 -5.54 -29.56
CA VAL A 45 -40.75 -4.98 -28.21
C VAL A 45 -40.18 -5.94 -27.16
N MET A 46 -40.42 -7.25 -27.27
CA MET A 46 -39.82 -8.24 -26.37
C MET A 46 -38.30 -8.28 -26.49
N MET A 47 -37.75 -8.16 -27.70
CA MET A 47 -36.30 -8.08 -27.93
C MET A 47 -35.68 -6.82 -27.28
N LEU A 48 -36.35 -5.66 -27.41
CA LEU A 48 -35.92 -4.42 -26.77
C LEU A 48 -35.96 -4.50 -25.25
N ILE A 49 -37.00 -5.11 -24.67
CA ILE A 49 -37.07 -5.32 -23.22
C ILE A 49 -35.98 -6.29 -22.75
N GLY A 50 -35.68 -7.34 -23.50
CA GLY A 50 -34.61 -8.29 -23.17
C GLY A 50 -33.21 -7.66 -23.18
N THR A 51 -32.92 -6.83 -24.19
CA THR A 51 -31.65 -6.10 -24.29
C THR A 51 -31.51 -5.00 -23.23
N LEU A 52 -32.59 -4.28 -22.92
CA LEU A 52 -32.62 -3.35 -21.78
C LEU A 52 -32.41 -4.09 -20.46
N SER A 53 -33.10 -5.21 -20.23
CA SER A 53 -32.98 -6.00 -19.00
C SER A 53 -31.58 -6.54 -18.77
N ALA A 54 -30.90 -6.97 -19.84
CA ALA A 54 -29.50 -7.42 -19.78
C ALA A 54 -28.52 -6.30 -19.39
N SER A 55 -28.82 -5.04 -19.76
CA SER A 55 -27.95 -3.88 -19.47
C SER A 55 -28.28 -3.16 -18.15
N ILE A 56 -29.43 -3.45 -17.52
CA ILE A 56 -29.83 -2.84 -16.23
C ILE A 56 -28.78 -3.05 -15.14
N GLY A 57 -28.16 -4.23 -15.04
CA GLY A 57 -27.17 -4.52 -14.00
C GLY A 57 -25.93 -3.60 -14.07
N ILE A 58 -25.49 -3.25 -15.29
CA ILE A 58 -24.36 -2.35 -15.54
C ILE A 58 -24.76 -0.89 -15.28
N VAL A 59 -25.98 -0.50 -15.64
CA VAL A 59 -26.49 0.85 -15.35
C VAL A 59 -26.68 1.06 -13.85
N VAL A 60 -27.15 0.05 -13.12
CA VAL A 60 -27.29 0.13 -11.66
C VAL A 60 -25.92 0.14 -10.97
N SER A 61 -24.94 -0.67 -11.40
CA SER A 61 -23.60 -0.66 -10.82
C SER A 61 -22.88 0.68 -11.02
N THR A 62 -23.05 1.29 -12.19
CA THR A 62 -22.51 2.63 -12.48
C THR A 62 -23.20 3.74 -11.69
N ILE A 63 -24.52 3.64 -11.44
CA ILE A 63 -25.28 4.61 -10.62
C ILE A 63 -25.01 4.45 -9.13
N THR A 64 -24.87 3.22 -8.63
CA THR A 64 -24.64 2.92 -7.20
C THR A 64 -23.19 3.12 -6.77
N GLY A 65 -22.28 3.40 -7.71
CA GLY A 65 -20.88 3.67 -7.41
C GLY A 65 -20.06 2.40 -7.18
N ALA A 66 -20.65 1.21 -7.35
CA ALA A 66 -19.90 -0.04 -7.50
C ALA A 66 -19.28 -0.08 -8.90
N LYS A 67 -18.34 0.83 -9.17
CA LYS A 67 -17.54 0.80 -10.39
C LYS A 67 -16.47 -0.27 -10.20
N PRO A 68 -16.56 -1.43 -10.87
CA PRO A 68 -15.45 -2.39 -10.87
C PRO A 68 -14.14 -1.73 -11.32
N ASP A 69 -14.21 -0.68 -12.15
CA ASP A 69 -13.06 0.11 -12.58
C ASP A 69 -12.37 0.86 -11.43
N ASP A 70 -13.11 1.46 -10.50
CA ASP A 70 -12.51 2.18 -9.36
C ASP A 70 -11.84 1.19 -8.39
N VAL A 71 -12.42 0.00 -8.21
CA VAL A 71 -11.81 -1.08 -7.39
C VAL A 71 -10.54 -1.61 -8.04
N ASN A 72 -10.55 -1.81 -9.36
CA ASN A 72 -9.37 -2.26 -10.10
C ASN A 72 -8.27 -1.19 -10.12
N ALA A 73 -8.63 0.09 -10.27
CA ALA A 73 -7.70 1.20 -10.16
C ALA A 73 -7.10 1.32 -8.75
N LEU A 74 -7.92 1.16 -7.70
CA LEU A 74 -7.42 1.14 -6.31
C LEU A 74 -6.51 -0.05 -6.05
N LYS A 75 -6.85 -1.25 -6.55
CA LYS A 75 -5.97 -2.42 -6.42
C LYS A 75 -4.62 -2.20 -7.11
N ALA A 76 -4.63 -1.63 -8.31
CA ALA A 76 -3.39 -1.31 -9.02
C ALA A 76 -2.53 -0.25 -8.30
N ASP A 77 -3.16 0.76 -7.69
CA ASP A 77 -2.43 1.75 -6.89
C ASP A 77 -1.92 1.15 -5.57
N LEU A 78 -2.67 0.25 -4.96
CA LEU A 78 -2.27 -0.49 -3.76
C LEU A 78 -1.05 -1.38 -4.04
N GLU A 79 -1.05 -2.15 -5.14
CA GLU A 79 0.10 -2.97 -5.55
C GLU A 79 1.35 -2.12 -5.79
N LYS A 80 1.22 -0.97 -6.46
CA LYS A 80 2.34 -0.04 -6.66
C LYS A 80 2.92 0.48 -5.35
N LYS A 81 2.05 0.86 -4.41
CA LYS A 81 2.49 1.32 -3.07
C LYS A 81 3.13 0.20 -2.29
N GLN A 82 2.61 -1.02 -2.36
CA GLN A 82 3.18 -2.18 -1.69
C GLN A 82 4.61 -2.47 -2.21
N LEU A 83 4.80 -2.47 -3.53
CA LEU A 83 6.13 -2.63 -4.13
C LEU A 83 7.11 -1.53 -3.69
N ALA A 84 6.66 -0.28 -3.59
CA ALA A 84 7.48 0.81 -3.11
C ALA A 84 7.87 0.64 -1.63
N ILE A 85 6.93 0.17 -0.79
CA ILE A 85 7.19 -0.14 0.62
C ILE A 85 8.21 -1.27 0.76
N ASP A 86 8.08 -2.34 -0.02
CA ASP A 86 8.99 -3.47 0.03
C ASP A 86 10.42 -3.04 -0.39
N PHE A 87 10.52 -2.21 -1.43
CA PHE A 87 11.80 -1.64 -1.86
C PHE A 87 12.42 -0.73 -0.79
N LEU A 88 11.64 0.16 -0.19
CA LEU A 88 12.10 1.05 0.87
C LEU A 88 12.53 0.28 2.12
N THR A 89 11.80 -0.77 2.48
CA THR A 89 12.12 -1.64 3.62
C THR A 89 13.45 -2.34 3.38
N LYS A 90 13.66 -2.90 2.18
CA LYS A 90 14.93 -3.53 1.81
C LYS A 90 16.09 -2.54 1.84
N ALA A 91 15.91 -1.36 1.24
CA ALA A 91 16.95 -0.32 1.25
C ALA A 91 17.31 0.13 2.67
N LYS A 92 16.32 0.22 3.56
CA LYS A 92 16.51 0.52 4.99
C LYS A 92 17.30 -0.60 5.68
N ASP A 93 16.96 -1.86 5.44
CA ASP A 93 17.67 -3.00 6.06
C ASP A 93 19.13 -3.11 5.56
N ASP A 94 19.37 -2.85 4.27
CA ASP A 94 20.72 -2.78 3.70
C ASP A 94 21.54 -1.64 4.34
N LEU A 95 20.92 -0.47 4.54
CA LEU A 95 21.53 0.67 5.24
C LEU A 95 21.85 0.34 6.69
N GLU A 96 20.93 -0.31 7.42
CA GLU A 96 21.18 -0.76 8.79
C GLU A 96 22.34 -1.76 8.85
N GLY A 97 22.42 -2.70 7.90
CA GLY A 97 23.54 -3.62 7.77
C GLY A 97 24.88 -2.90 7.59
N MET A 98 24.95 -1.93 6.68
CA MET A 98 26.16 -1.12 6.46
C MET A 98 26.54 -0.30 7.70
N VAL A 99 25.57 0.25 8.43
CA VAL A 99 25.84 0.98 9.68
C VAL A 99 26.40 0.06 10.76
N ILE A 100 25.84 -1.14 10.90
CA ILE A 100 26.33 -2.15 11.85
C ILE A 100 27.77 -2.53 11.51
N ASP A 101 28.09 -2.76 10.24
CA ASP A 101 29.44 -3.14 9.84
C ASP A 101 30.45 -1.99 10.02
N LEU A 102 30.04 -0.75 9.75
CA LEU A 102 30.84 0.42 10.08
C LEU A 102 31.11 0.51 11.59
N GLN A 103 30.10 0.25 12.42
CA GLN A 103 30.25 0.25 13.88
C GLN A 103 31.21 -0.86 14.35
N LYS A 104 31.15 -2.06 13.78
CA LYS A 104 32.11 -3.14 14.07
C LYS A 104 33.54 -2.73 13.72
N GLN A 105 33.77 -2.19 12.52
CA GLN A 105 35.09 -1.73 12.11
C GLN A 105 35.63 -0.61 13.00
N MET A 106 34.75 0.29 13.47
CA MET A 106 35.16 1.32 14.43
C MET A 106 35.52 0.75 15.80
N LEU A 107 34.86 -0.32 16.26
CA LEU A 107 35.22 -1.02 17.50
C LEU A 107 36.57 -1.73 17.36
N ASP A 108 36.76 -2.51 16.29
CA ASP A 108 38.02 -3.22 16.05
C ASP A 108 39.21 -2.24 15.99
N ASN A 109 39.03 -1.11 15.29
CA ASN A 109 40.08 -0.09 15.21
C ASN A 109 40.26 0.68 16.53
N GLN A 110 39.22 0.82 17.36
CA GLN A 110 39.36 1.39 18.70
C GLN A 110 40.14 0.46 19.63
N ASP A 111 39.87 -0.84 19.59
CA ASP A 111 40.59 -1.84 20.38
C ASP A 111 42.07 -1.87 19.99
N ASP A 112 42.40 -1.87 18.69
CA ASP A 112 43.78 -1.80 18.19
C ASP A 112 44.53 -0.55 18.66
N VAL A 113 43.86 0.61 18.68
CA VAL A 113 44.44 1.86 19.16
C VAL A 113 44.62 1.81 20.67
N MET A 114 43.65 1.26 21.40
CA MET A 114 43.72 1.11 22.85
C MET A 114 44.87 0.19 23.25
N ASP A 115 45.04 -0.95 22.58
CA ASP A 115 46.14 -1.89 22.81
C ASP A 115 47.50 -1.23 22.58
N LYS A 116 47.64 -0.44 21.51
CA LYS A 116 48.87 0.34 21.26
C LYS A 116 49.13 1.39 22.33
N ILE A 117 48.09 2.05 22.83
CA ILE A 117 48.22 3.04 23.92
C ILE A 117 48.67 2.34 25.21
N ILE A 118 48.04 1.22 25.58
CA ILE A 118 48.39 0.43 26.77
C ILE A 118 49.82 -0.08 26.65
N LEU A 119 50.19 -0.66 25.50
CA LEU A 119 51.53 -1.17 25.25
C LEU A 119 52.56 -0.05 25.34
N LYS A 120 52.28 1.11 24.74
CA LYS A 120 53.17 2.27 24.82
C LYS A 120 53.34 2.75 26.26
N ALA A 121 52.24 2.87 27.01
CA ALA A 121 52.30 3.23 28.42
C ALA A 121 53.14 2.21 29.21
N ALA A 122 52.91 0.91 29.04
CA ALA A 122 53.69 -0.13 29.69
C ALA A 122 55.18 -0.03 29.35
N LEU A 123 55.52 0.22 28.08
CA LEU A 123 56.90 0.38 27.62
C LEU A 123 57.58 1.67 28.12
N ASP A 124 56.82 2.74 28.32
CA ASP A 124 57.31 4.02 28.87
C ASP A 124 57.58 3.92 30.39
N TYR A 125 56.86 3.06 31.11
CA TYR A 125 57.09 2.77 32.53
C TYR A 125 58.09 1.63 32.78
N ASP A 126 58.40 0.82 31.77
CA ASP A 126 59.39 -0.26 31.86
C ASP A 126 60.82 0.29 31.81
N ASP A 127 61.60 0.01 32.85
CA ASP A 127 62.94 0.57 33.05
C ASP A 127 63.97 -0.20 32.20
N ARG A 128 63.89 -0.01 30.88
CA ARG A 128 64.68 -0.72 29.86
C ARG A 128 66.19 -0.62 30.11
N ALA A 129 66.65 0.46 30.74
CA ALA A 129 68.06 0.65 31.09
C ALA A 129 68.52 -0.31 32.19
N LYS A 130 67.65 -0.61 33.17
CA LYS A 130 67.92 -1.56 34.26
C LYS A 130 67.88 -3.00 33.75
N ALA A 131 66.90 -3.34 32.91
CA ALA A 131 66.80 -4.66 32.29
C ALA A 131 68.02 -4.99 31.40
N LYS A 132 68.51 -4.02 30.61
CA LYS A 132 69.70 -4.21 29.76
C LYS A 132 70.97 -4.45 30.56
N LYS A 133 71.15 -3.75 31.69
CA LYS A 133 72.29 -3.97 32.60
C LYS A 133 72.30 -5.39 33.18
N ILE A 134 71.13 -5.91 33.57
CA ILE A 134 71.01 -7.27 34.13
C ILE A 134 71.39 -8.33 33.08
N MET A 135 71.03 -8.13 31.80
CA MET A 135 71.39 -9.09 30.75
C MET A 135 72.83 -8.98 30.25
N GLU A 136 73.51 -7.85 30.46
CA GLU A 136 74.94 -7.68 30.15
C GLU A 136 75.86 -8.18 31.29
N GLU A 137 75.30 -8.42 32.48
CA GLU A 137 75.99 -8.93 33.67
C GLU A 137 75.86 -10.47 33.85
N GLU A 138 75.12 -11.17 32.98
CA GLU A 138 75.15 -12.65 32.81
C GLU A 138 76.14 -13.09 31.71
#